data_AF-A0A8T5XU07-F1
#
_entry.id   AF-A0A8T5XU07-F1
#
_cell.length_a   1.000
_cell.length_b   1.000
_cell.length_c   1.000
_cell.angle_alpha   90.00
_cell.angle_beta   90.00
_cell.angle_gamma   90.00
#
_symmetry.space_group_name_H-M   'P 1'
#
loop_
_entity.id
_entity.type
_entity.pdbx_description
1 polymer ?
#
loop_
_entity_poly.entity_id
_entity_poly.type
_entity_poly.pdbx_seq_one_letter_code
_entity_poly.pdbx_strand_id
1 'polypeptide(L)'
;MRNKIIIYFFILLIGVFLGKLAFNDKIYLEDIKIIGDVREVLSTKDILNLKEYKIKLDSTKKKAYKINDIIKLSEPVKKDFNILLVGSDGICGEISGDKLNESFLYYSKENKWEVINFNHPINGNIKKIKNIVIISQTKDYSYGVNIINQEKNIENITPGNLYKMSKKSFLHKQGETTKEIEDISYNVSQFRERKLLPIKDIIEYKRALIMNSKGNEKYINSSGYLELKGNTINYVSKGLKEKIKDIRGIIINPTSNRNMNLYYDTYHYIENDEKVLAIFLDGFGYKQYEYAALNGYIPFMSTLEIKKAMSVYKPVTNAGFAAMITGKIPKENGVLNRSYRKLKVDTIFDKVDKLGKEGILIEGDIKILDTSIEPKLNIDLNNNSTIDDEIYNLAMKEIKKNTDFLMLHFHGIDNIGHKTGHLSKETMESIKIHDEYVKNLVKNWEGKVIMTSDHGMHTVKEGGDHGQVRVEDIFVPYIIK
;
A
#
# COMPACT_ATOMS: atom_id res chain seq x y z
N MET A 1 46.50 52.44 40.57
CA MET A 1 46.24 50.99 40.37
C MET A 1 45.07 50.43 41.17
N ARG A 2 44.73 50.93 42.38
CA ARG A 2 43.60 50.40 43.20
C ARG A 2 42.20 50.56 42.60
N ASN A 3 41.90 51.64 41.87
CA ASN A 3 40.54 51.88 41.35
C ASN A 3 40.17 51.05 40.11
N LYS A 4 41.14 50.55 39.33
CA LYS A 4 40.85 49.69 38.17
C LYS A 4 40.50 48.26 38.59
N ILE A 5 41.09 47.74 39.67
CA ILE A 5 40.84 46.37 40.14
C ILE A 5 39.42 46.21 40.72
N ILE A 6 38.89 47.23 41.39
CA ILE A 6 37.53 47.19 41.97
C ILE A 6 36.45 47.19 40.87
N ILE A 7 36.66 47.92 39.77
CA ILE A 7 35.74 47.96 38.63
C ILE A 7 35.72 46.62 37.89
N TYR A 8 36.86 45.97 37.69
CA TYR A 8 36.92 44.64 37.09
C TYR A 8 36.27 43.57 37.97
N PHE A 9 36.38 43.67 39.30
CA PHE A 9 35.71 42.75 40.22
C PHE A 9 34.18 42.91 40.21
N PHE A 10 33.68 44.15 40.10
CA PHE A 10 32.24 44.43 40.00
C PHE A 10 31.63 43.99 38.66
N ILE A 11 32.36 44.14 37.56
CA ILE A 11 31.93 43.67 36.23
C ILE A 11 31.92 42.13 36.17
N LEU A 12 32.87 41.46 36.83
CA LEU A 12 32.88 39.99 36.92
C LEU A 12 31.71 39.47 37.77
N LEU A 13 31.39 40.13 38.89
CA LEU A 13 30.27 39.74 39.76
C LEU A 13 28.91 39.97 39.09
N ILE A 14 28.73 41.08 38.37
CA ILE A 14 27.51 41.34 37.58
C ILE A 14 27.43 40.36 36.40
N GLY A 15 28.55 40.02 35.76
CA GLY A 15 28.61 39.00 34.69
C GLY A 15 28.25 37.59 35.17
N VAL A 16 28.65 37.20 36.40
CA VAL A 16 28.28 35.92 37.01
C VAL A 16 26.82 35.91 37.48
N PHE A 17 26.28 37.05 37.93
CA PHE A 17 24.87 37.16 38.34
C PHE A 17 23.91 37.23 37.14
N LEU A 18 24.27 37.95 36.08
CA LEU A 18 23.51 37.99 34.81
C LEU A 18 23.66 36.69 34.01
N GLY A 19 24.82 36.02 34.06
CA GLY A 19 25.03 34.70 33.48
C GLY A 19 24.18 33.61 34.13
N LYS A 20 23.88 33.71 35.44
CA LYS A 20 22.92 32.83 36.13
C LYS A 20 21.46 33.14 35.78
N LEU A 21 21.13 34.38 35.44
CA LEU A 21 19.78 34.78 35.01
C LEU A 21 19.51 34.47 33.53
N ALA A 22 20.55 34.27 32.71
CA ALA A 22 20.44 33.99 31.28
C ALA A 22 20.59 32.49 30.91
N PHE A 23 20.84 31.60 31.88
CA PHE A 23 20.55 30.17 31.71
C PHE A 23 19.04 29.98 31.78
N ASN A 24 18.38 30.34 30.68
CA ASN A 24 17.05 29.85 30.41
C ASN A 24 17.21 28.34 30.22
N ASP A 25 16.96 27.57 31.29
CA ASP A 25 16.82 26.11 31.28
C ASP A 25 15.69 25.78 30.30
N LYS A 26 15.99 25.80 29.00
CA LYS A 26 15.15 25.15 28.00
C LYS A 26 15.22 23.68 28.36
N ILE A 27 14.25 23.24 29.15
CA ILE A 27 14.01 21.83 29.46
C ILE A 27 13.89 21.15 28.10
N TYR A 28 14.94 20.42 27.71
CA TYR A 28 14.92 19.62 26.51
C TYR A 28 13.99 18.44 26.79
N LEU A 29 12.74 18.55 26.33
CA LEU A 29 11.79 17.45 26.39
C LEU A 29 12.23 16.37 25.40
N GLU A 30 12.39 15.15 25.89
CA GLU A 30 12.66 14.04 25.00
C GLU A 30 11.52 13.81 24.01
N ASP A 31 11.89 13.35 22.82
CA ASP A 31 10.93 13.02 21.78
C ASP A 31 10.18 11.71 22.15
N ILE A 32 8.86 11.76 22.16
CA ILE A 32 7.97 10.60 22.22
C ILE A 32 7.20 10.53 20.91
N LYS A 33 6.97 9.30 20.41
CA LYS A 33 6.18 9.09 19.19
C LYS A 33 4.94 8.24 19.41
N ILE A 34 3.88 8.60 18.72
CA ILE A 34 2.65 7.82 18.63
C ILE A 34 2.61 7.20 17.24
N ILE A 35 2.72 5.87 17.17
CA ILE A 35 2.97 5.11 15.93
C ILE A 35 2.18 3.80 15.94
N GLY A 36 2.40 2.95 14.94
CA GLY A 36 1.68 1.70 14.77
C GLY A 36 0.51 1.88 13.83
N ASP A 37 -0.66 1.41 14.23
CA ASP A 37 -1.84 1.35 13.37
C ASP A 37 -2.64 2.64 13.46
N VAL A 38 -2.00 3.72 13.00
CA VAL A 38 -2.48 5.10 13.04
C VAL A 38 -2.41 5.73 11.65
N ARG A 39 -3.33 6.67 11.36
CA ARG A 39 -3.26 7.50 10.15
C ARG A 39 -2.27 8.64 10.34
N GLU A 40 -2.22 9.20 11.54
CA GLU A 40 -1.33 10.31 11.89
C GLU A 40 -0.29 9.90 12.93
N VAL A 41 0.99 10.01 12.54
CA VAL A 41 2.11 9.79 13.46
C VAL A 41 2.35 11.07 14.24
N LEU A 42 2.18 11.00 15.56
CA LEU A 42 2.36 12.17 16.43
C LEU A 42 3.75 12.17 17.07
N SER A 43 4.23 13.37 17.34
CA SER A 43 5.46 13.68 18.06
C SER A 43 5.17 14.39 19.39
N THR A 44 6.21 14.66 20.18
CA THR A 44 6.07 15.49 21.39
C THR A 44 5.39 16.83 21.10
N LYS A 45 5.68 17.47 19.96
CA LYS A 45 5.12 18.80 19.64
C LYS A 45 3.60 18.77 19.51
N ASP A 46 3.07 17.71 18.91
CA ASP A 46 1.63 17.55 18.67
C ASP A 46 0.90 17.32 19.99
N ILE A 47 1.50 16.55 20.90
CA ILE A 47 0.97 16.29 22.23
C ILE A 47 0.93 17.57 23.07
N LEU A 48 1.96 18.43 23.00
CA LEU A 48 2.01 19.66 23.77
C LEU A 48 0.91 20.67 23.39
N ASN A 49 0.32 20.54 22.20
CA ASN A 49 -0.81 21.36 21.74
C ASN A 49 -2.17 20.88 22.29
N LEU A 50 -2.21 19.72 22.94
CA LEU A 50 -3.42 19.19 23.55
C LEU A 50 -3.74 19.88 24.88
N LYS A 51 -4.99 19.74 25.30
CA LYS A 51 -5.44 20.20 26.61
C LYS A 51 -4.68 19.49 27.73
N GLU A 52 -4.11 20.29 28.64
CA GLU A 52 -3.52 19.79 29.87
C GLU A 52 -4.58 19.51 30.94
N TYR A 53 -4.37 18.44 31.70
CA TYR A 53 -5.19 18.03 32.84
C TYR A 53 -4.35 18.07 34.12
N LYS A 54 -5.00 18.38 35.26
CA LYS A 54 -4.36 18.33 36.58
C LYS A 54 -4.65 16.99 37.21
N ILE A 55 -3.61 16.17 37.42
CA ILE A 55 -3.68 14.90 38.14
C ILE A 55 -3.02 15.03 39.52
N LYS A 56 -3.42 14.19 40.49
CA LYS A 56 -2.82 14.16 41.83
C LYS A 56 -1.83 12.99 41.91
N LEU A 57 -0.56 13.30 42.12
CA LEU A 57 0.53 12.35 42.30
C LEU A 57 1.28 12.70 43.59
N ASP A 58 1.40 11.75 44.52
CA ASP A 58 2.12 11.91 45.80
C ASP A 58 1.76 13.23 46.52
N SER A 59 0.46 13.48 46.67
CA SER A 59 -0.11 14.69 47.28
C SER A 59 0.15 16.02 46.55
N THR A 60 0.80 16.01 45.39
CA THR A 60 1.04 17.18 44.55
C THR A 60 0.19 17.16 43.27
N LYS A 61 -0.25 18.33 42.81
CA LYS A 61 -0.95 18.46 41.52
C LYS A 61 0.07 18.59 40.40
N LYS A 62 -0.02 17.71 39.40
CA LYS A 62 0.86 17.69 38.21
C LYS A 62 0.04 17.89 36.94
N LYS A 63 0.65 18.51 35.93
CA LYS A 63 0.08 18.68 34.59
C LYS A 63 0.37 17.44 33.76
N ALA A 64 -0.64 16.85 33.14
CA ALA A 64 -0.54 15.66 32.31
C ALA A 64 -1.52 15.71 31.14
N TYR A 65 -1.33 14.85 30.15
CA TYR A 65 -2.18 14.73 28.97
C TYR A 65 -2.97 13.43 29.04
N LYS A 66 -4.27 13.45 28.73
CA LYS A 66 -5.06 12.21 28.68
C LYS A 66 -4.61 11.36 27.50
N ILE A 67 -4.37 10.07 27.73
CA ILE A 67 -3.98 9.13 26.69
C ILE A 67 -5.06 9.02 25.61
N ASN A 68 -6.34 9.06 25.98
CA ASN A 68 -7.45 9.06 25.04
C ASN A 68 -7.41 10.24 24.05
N ASP A 69 -7.05 11.44 24.50
CA ASP A 69 -6.98 12.62 23.63
C ASP A 69 -5.83 12.49 22.62
N ILE A 70 -4.68 11.95 23.07
CA ILE A 70 -3.53 11.66 22.21
C ILE A 70 -3.90 10.60 21.16
N ILE A 71 -4.54 9.50 21.58
CA ILE A 71 -4.93 8.43 20.67
C ILE A 71 -5.95 8.94 19.65
N LYS A 72 -6.97 9.70 20.09
CA LYS A 72 -7.95 10.29 19.18
C LYS A 72 -7.28 11.17 18.12
N LEU A 73 -6.29 11.97 18.50
CA LEU A 73 -5.53 12.81 17.57
C LEU A 73 -4.71 11.99 16.55
N SER A 74 -4.25 10.79 16.92
CA SER A 74 -3.48 9.92 16.01
C SER A 74 -4.34 9.18 14.98
N GLU A 75 -5.67 9.20 15.13
CA GLU A 75 -6.62 8.52 14.25
C GLU A 75 -6.31 7.03 14.04
N PRO A 76 -6.61 6.16 15.03
CA PRO A 76 -6.42 4.71 14.89
C PRO A 76 -7.11 4.16 13.65
N VAL A 77 -6.45 3.23 12.95
CA VAL A 77 -6.99 2.62 11.72
C VAL A 77 -8.26 1.83 12.02
N LYS A 78 -8.34 1.18 13.18
CA LYS A 78 -9.51 0.47 13.70
C LYS A 78 -9.94 1.02 15.05
N LYS A 79 -11.22 0.86 15.39
CA LYS A 79 -11.77 1.20 16.71
C LYS A 79 -11.37 0.21 17.79
N ASP A 80 -11.16 -1.05 17.41
CA ASP A 80 -10.72 -2.12 18.30
C ASP A 80 -9.20 -2.29 18.20
N PHE A 81 -8.50 -1.85 19.24
CA PHE A 81 -7.05 -1.81 19.31
C PHE A 81 -6.55 -1.92 20.75
N ASN A 82 -5.30 -2.34 20.89
CA ASN A 82 -4.52 -2.19 22.12
C ASN A 82 -3.48 -1.09 21.92
N ILE A 83 -2.97 -0.55 23.04
CA ILE A 83 -1.75 0.24 23.04
C ILE A 83 -0.61 -0.54 23.69
N LEU A 84 0.57 -0.45 23.09
CA LEU A 84 1.82 -0.93 23.65
C LEU A 84 2.66 0.29 24.04
N LEU A 85 2.86 0.46 25.34
CA LEU A 85 3.73 1.46 25.94
C LEU A 85 5.17 0.94 25.89
N VAL A 86 6.06 1.66 25.23
CA VAL A 86 7.45 1.22 25.01
C VAL A 86 8.43 2.18 25.70
N GLY A 87 9.04 1.71 26.78
CA GLY A 87 10.13 2.40 27.48
C GLY A 87 11.43 2.41 26.68
N SER A 88 12.27 3.41 26.93
CA SER A 88 13.62 3.50 26.33
C SER A 88 14.55 2.40 26.84
N ASP A 89 14.31 1.88 28.05
CA ASP A 89 14.99 0.75 28.69
C ASP A 89 14.57 -0.64 28.15
N GLY A 90 13.53 -0.69 27.31
CA GLY A 90 13.02 -1.92 26.72
C GLY A 90 11.85 -2.55 27.47
N ILE A 91 11.48 -2.03 28.65
CA ILE A 91 10.28 -2.47 29.35
C ILE A 91 9.06 -2.01 28.55
N CYS A 92 8.11 -2.93 28.35
CA CYS A 92 6.88 -2.67 27.61
C CYS A 92 5.65 -3.07 28.45
N GLY A 93 4.56 -2.33 28.29
CA GLY A 93 3.27 -2.64 28.88
C GLY A 93 2.16 -2.55 27.83
N GLU A 94 1.26 -3.53 27.80
CA GLU A 94 0.12 -3.56 26.88
C GLU A 94 -1.17 -3.28 27.64
N ILE A 95 -2.00 -2.37 27.09
CA ILE A 95 -3.29 -1.98 27.68
C ILE A 95 -4.35 -1.97 26.59
N SER A 96 -5.54 -2.48 26.89
CA SER A 96 -6.67 -2.42 25.97
C SER A 96 -7.10 -0.97 25.70
N GLY A 97 -7.36 -0.64 24.43
CA GLY A 97 -7.70 0.71 23.99
C GLY A 97 -9.00 1.25 24.60
N ASP A 98 -9.94 0.37 24.96
CA ASP A 98 -11.21 0.74 25.59
C ASP A 98 -11.09 0.98 27.12
N LYS A 99 -9.93 0.69 27.74
CA LYS A 99 -9.70 0.82 29.19
C LYS A 99 -8.81 2.01 29.56
N LEU A 100 -8.85 3.12 28.82
CA LEU A 100 -7.89 4.23 28.96
C LEU A 100 -8.42 5.49 29.66
N ASN A 101 -9.62 5.43 30.27
CA ASN A 101 -10.31 6.61 30.82
C ASN A 101 -9.51 7.39 31.88
N GLU A 102 -8.72 6.68 32.70
CA GLU A 102 -7.87 7.25 33.76
C GLU A 102 -6.38 6.95 33.52
N SER A 103 -5.98 7.01 32.24
CA SER A 103 -4.60 6.87 31.78
C SER A 103 -4.06 8.21 31.29
N PHE A 104 -2.91 8.62 31.81
CA PHE A 104 -2.32 9.93 31.57
C PHE A 104 -0.84 9.83 31.19
N LEU A 105 -0.41 10.64 30.22
CA LEU A 105 0.98 10.86 29.89
C LEU A 105 1.50 12.09 30.65
N TYR A 106 2.55 11.90 31.43
CA TYR A 106 3.14 12.90 32.30
C TYR A 106 4.64 13.03 32.02
N TYR A 107 5.20 14.24 32.19
CA TYR A 107 6.64 14.46 32.10
C TYR A 107 7.24 14.82 33.47
N SER A 108 8.19 14.03 33.94
CA SER A 108 8.99 14.30 35.14
C SER A 108 10.47 14.48 34.82
N LYS A 109 11.21 15.16 35.71
CA LYS A 109 12.67 15.32 35.54
C LYS A 109 13.42 13.99 35.66
N GLU A 110 12.93 13.07 36.48
CA GLU A 110 13.57 11.77 36.75
C GLU A 110 13.24 10.72 35.69
N ASN A 111 11.94 10.52 35.42
CA ASN A 111 11.46 9.46 34.53
C ASN A 111 11.17 9.96 33.12
N LYS A 112 11.31 11.26 32.86
CA LYS A 112 10.97 11.90 31.58
C LYS A 112 9.50 11.64 31.27
N TRP A 113 9.15 11.22 30.06
CA TRP A 113 7.79 10.77 29.77
C TRP A 113 7.46 9.48 30.51
N GLU A 114 6.39 9.47 31.29
CA GLU A 114 5.86 8.30 31.96
C GLU A 114 4.33 8.25 31.83
N VAL A 115 3.80 7.03 31.69
CA VAL A 115 2.35 6.82 31.71
C VAL A 115 1.94 6.46 33.13
N ILE A 116 0.93 7.17 33.63
CA ILE A 116 0.27 6.89 34.89
C ILE A 116 -1.13 6.35 34.58
N ASN A 117 -1.42 5.16 35.09
CA ASN A 117 -2.70 4.52 34.97
C ASN A 117 -3.30 4.34 36.36
N PHE A 118 -4.36 5.09 36.68
CA PHE A 118 -4.99 4.98 38.01
C PHE A 118 -5.87 3.73 38.14
N ASN A 119 -6.39 3.22 37.02
CA ASN A 119 -7.31 2.06 36.99
C ASN A 119 -6.62 0.74 36.59
N HIS A 120 -5.30 0.72 36.44
CA HIS A 120 -4.53 -0.47 36.04
C HIS A 120 -3.50 -0.85 37.12
N PRO A 121 -3.00 -2.09 37.13
CA PRO A 121 -1.92 -2.49 38.02
C PRO A 121 -0.70 -1.58 37.88
N ILE A 122 0.06 -1.40 38.97
CA ILE A 122 1.23 -0.50 39.04
C ILE A 122 2.27 -0.82 37.94
N ASN A 123 2.40 -2.09 37.55
CA ASN A 123 3.30 -2.51 36.47
C ASN A 123 2.93 -1.94 35.09
N GLY A 124 1.70 -1.44 34.91
CA GLY A 124 1.29 -0.71 33.71
C GLY A 124 1.86 0.71 33.63
N ASN A 125 2.42 1.24 34.72
CA ASN A 125 3.00 2.59 34.76
C ASN A 125 4.42 2.57 34.19
N ILE A 126 4.51 2.57 32.87
CA ILE A 126 5.78 2.51 32.16
C ILE A 126 6.44 3.90 32.15
N LYS A 127 7.75 3.91 32.47
CA LYS A 127 8.60 5.11 32.58
C LYS A 127 9.48 5.27 31.34
N LYS A 128 10.06 6.47 31.17
CA LYS A 128 10.98 6.81 30.07
C LYS A 128 10.43 6.40 28.70
N ILE A 129 9.14 6.65 28.48
CA ILE A 129 8.41 6.29 27.27
C ILE A 129 9.05 6.95 26.07
N LYS A 130 9.37 6.14 25.06
CA LYS A 130 9.81 6.62 23.75
C LYS A 130 8.74 6.46 22.67
N ASN A 131 7.90 5.42 22.78
CA ASN A 131 6.81 5.21 21.83
C ASN A 131 5.55 4.74 22.56
N ILE A 132 4.39 5.18 22.06
CA ILE A 132 3.10 4.53 22.29
C ILE A 132 2.69 3.95 20.93
N VAL A 133 2.58 2.63 20.86
CA VAL A 133 2.28 1.92 19.62
C VAL A 133 0.84 1.44 19.64
N ILE A 134 0.03 1.88 18.69
CA ILE A 134 -1.34 1.41 18.50
C ILE A 134 -1.29 0.11 17.70
N ILE A 135 -2.05 -0.90 18.13
CA ILE A 135 -2.05 -2.24 17.53
C ILE A 135 -3.50 -2.67 17.33
N SER A 136 -3.95 -2.73 16.08
CA SER A 136 -5.30 -3.15 15.74
C SER A 136 -5.50 -4.63 16.08
N GLN A 137 -6.65 -4.97 16.66
CA GLN A 137 -6.96 -6.37 17.00
C GLN A 137 -7.60 -7.13 15.83
N THR A 138 -7.99 -6.42 14.77
CA THR A 138 -8.57 -7.00 13.55
C THR A 138 -7.72 -6.65 12.33
N LYS A 139 -7.70 -7.54 11.34
CA LYS A 139 -6.96 -7.33 10.09
C LYS A 139 -7.57 -6.18 9.28
N ASP A 140 -6.70 -5.44 8.60
CA ASP A 140 -7.09 -4.45 7.62
C ASP A 140 -6.20 -4.58 6.39
N TYR A 141 -6.68 -5.25 5.35
CA TYR A 141 -5.92 -5.45 4.12
C TYR A 141 -5.66 -4.15 3.35
N SER A 142 -6.28 -3.02 3.73
CA SER A 142 -5.96 -1.70 3.19
C SER A 142 -4.75 -1.04 3.86
N TYR A 143 -4.27 -1.58 4.98
CA TYR A 143 -3.19 -1.00 5.79
C TYR A 143 -2.07 -1.99 6.09
N GLY A 144 -0.82 -1.52 6.02
CA GLY A 144 0.36 -2.37 6.20
C GLY A 144 0.75 -3.15 4.94
N VAL A 145 1.21 -4.38 5.14
CA VAL A 145 1.75 -5.27 4.11
C VAL A 145 0.96 -6.56 4.06
N ASN A 146 0.41 -6.87 2.91
CA ASN A 146 -0.27 -8.16 2.70
C ASN A 146 0.70 -9.17 2.10
N ILE A 147 0.68 -10.39 2.63
CA ILE A 147 1.39 -11.53 2.08
C ILE A 147 0.32 -12.47 1.51
N ILE A 148 0.41 -12.79 0.22
CA ILE A 148 -0.59 -13.60 -0.48
C ILE A 148 0.09 -14.64 -1.37
N ASN A 149 -0.61 -15.70 -1.73
CA ASN A 149 -0.22 -16.57 -2.84
C ASN A 149 -1.35 -16.59 -3.88
N GLN A 150 -1.31 -17.51 -4.85
CA GLN A 150 -2.32 -17.59 -5.92
C GLN A 150 -3.71 -18.09 -5.46
N GLU A 151 -3.84 -18.52 -4.20
CA GLU A 151 -5.04 -19.19 -3.67
C GLU A 151 -5.68 -18.44 -2.51
N LYS A 152 -4.86 -17.92 -1.59
CA LYS A 152 -5.31 -17.31 -0.33
C LYS A 152 -4.49 -16.10 0.11
N ASN A 153 -5.16 -15.24 0.88
CA ASN A 153 -4.54 -14.19 1.67
C ASN A 153 -3.87 -14.82 2.89
N ILE A 154 -2.54 -14.81 2.96
CA ILE A 154 -1.77 -15.53 3.99
C ILE A 154 -1.70 -14.72 5.28
N GLU A 155 -1.22 -13.48 5.18
CA GLU A 155 -1.02 -12.62 6.35
C GLU A 155 -1.19 -11.14 6.02
N ASN A 156 -1.59 -10.34 7.01
CA ASN A 156 -1.57 -8.88 6.97
C ASN A 156 -0.73 -8.35 8.14
N ILE A 157 0.40 -7.71 7.81
CA ILE A 157 1.36 -7.21 8.79
C ILE A 157 1.31 -5.70 8.80
N THR A 158 0.79 -5.15 9.88
CA THR A 158 0.74 -3.72 10.13
C THR A 158 2.00 -3.24 10.86
N PRO A 159 2.33 -1.93 10.79
CA PRO A 159 3.37 -1.33 11.63
C PRO A 159 3.21 -1.67 13.13
N GLY A 160 1.99 -1.66 13.65
CA GLY A 160 1.68 -2.01 15.04
C GLY A 160 1.99 -3.47 15.33
N ASN A 161 1.51 -4.41 14.51
CA ASN A 161 1.77 -5.84 14.68
C ASN A 161 3.27 -6.16 14.59
N LEU A 162 3.98 -5.54 13.65
CA LEU A 162 5.42 -5.73 13.47
C LEU A 162 6.25 -5.27 14.68
N TYR A 163 5.72 -4.41 15.55
CA TYR A 163 6.36 -4.07 16.83
C TYR A 163 6.47 -5.28 17.75
N LYS A 164 5.41 -6.11 17.83
CA LYS A 164 5.33 -7.30 18.69
C LYS A 164 6.02 -8.54 18.12
N MET A 165 6.23 -8.60 16.81
CA MET A 165 6.86 -9.76 16.16
C MET A 165 8.34 -9.91 16.54
N SER A 166 8.78 -11.16 16.71
CA SER A 166 10.17 -11.53 16.97
C SER A 166 11.09 -11.11 15.83
N LYS A 167 12.01 -10.20 16.11
CA LYS A 167 13.00 -9.69 15.14
C LYS A 167 14.39 -10.19 15.49
N LYS A 168 15.20 -10.45 14.46
CA LYS A 168 16.63 -10.76 14.61
C LYS A 168 17.43 -9.45 14.62
N SER A 169 18.30 -9.30 15.61
CA SER A 169 19.28 -8.22 15.68
C SER A 169 20.56 -8.60 14.93
N PHE A 170 21.13 -7.67 14.20
CA PHE A 170 22.44 -7.82 13.57
C PHE A 170 23.18 -6.48 13.55
N LEU A 171 24.51 -6.57 13.61
CA LEU A 171 25.40 -5.42 13.50
C LEU A 171 25.76 -5.19 12.03
N HIS A 172 25.40 -4.02 11.50
CA HIS A 172 25.70 -3.63 10.14
C HIS A 172 26.84 -2.60 10.12
N LYS A 173 28.00 -2.98 9.57
CA LYS A 173 29.17 -2.09 9.42
C LYS A 173 28.77 -0.86 8.60
N GLN A 174 28.96 0.33 9.17
CA GLN A 174 28.69 1.62 8.52
C GLN A 174 29.90 2.11 7.73
N GLY A 175 31.10 1.81 8.22
CA GLY A 175 32.36 2.25 7.64
C GLY A 175 33.52 1.92 8.56
N GLU A 176 34.71 2.21 8.06
CA GLU A 176 35.97 2.10 8.80
C GLU A 176 36.76 3.36 8.56
N THR A 177 37.34 3.90 9.63
CA THR A 177 38.17 5.08 9.60
C THR A 177 39.52 4.76 10.20
N THR A 178 40.58 5.21 9.53
CA THR A 178 41.97 5.01 9.94
C THR A 178 42.59 6.37 10.23
N LYS A 179 43.39 6.45 11.30
CA LYS A 179 44.24 7.60 11.60
C LYS A 179 45.66 7.13 11.86
N GLU A 180 46.62 7.73 11.18
CA GLU A 180 48.05 7.45 11.38
C GLU A 180 48.67 8.49 12.30
N ILE A 181 49.46 8.04 13.28
CA ILE A 181 50.24 8.88 14.20
C ILE A 181 51.58 8.18 14.41
N GLU A 182 52.69 8.85 14.08
CA GLU A 182 54.06 8.33 14.28
C GLU A 182 54.27 6.92 13.71
N ASP A 183 53.86 6.70 12.45
CA ASP A 183 53.90 5.40 11.76
C ASP A 183 53.06 4.27 12.39
N ILE A 184 52.19 4.61 13.37
CA ILE A 184 51.22 3.70 13.97
C ILE A 184 49.82 3.98 13.42
N SER A 185 49.15 2.93 12.94
CA SER A 185 47.81 2.99 12.38
C SER A 185 46.73 2.65 13.42
N TYR A 186 45.81 3.58 13.66
CA TYR A 186 44.65 3.42 14.55
C TYR A 186 43.38 3.25 13.72
N ASN A 187 42.74 2.08 13.82
CA ASN A 187 41.54 1.74 13.05
C ASN A 187 40.29 1.70 13.93
N VAL A 188 39.21 2.34 13.47
CA VAL A 188 37.90 2.29 14.11
C VAL A 188 36.86 1.83 13.10
N SER A 189 36.21 0.70 13.39
CA SER A 189 35.05 0.21 12.63
C SER A 189 33.75 0.62 13.32
N GLN A 190 32.86 1.28 12.59
CA GLN A 190 31.55 1.70 13.08
C GLN A 190 30.48 0.69 12.70
N PHE A 191 29.62 0.31 13.65
CA PHE A 191 28.51 -0.60 13.42
C PHE A 191 27.20 0.02 13.89
N ARG A 192 26.10 -0.28 13.19
CA ARG A 192 24.74 0.04 13.62
C ARG A 192 23.96 -1.25 13.83
N GLU A 193 23.37 -1.40 15.00
CA GLU A 193 22.39 -2.47 15.26
C GLU A 193 21.13 -2.21 14.44
N ARG A 194 20.62 -3.25 13.78
CA ARG A 194 19.34 -3.24 13.08
C ARG A 194 18.53 -4.44 13.51
N LYS A 195 17.21 -4.25 13.65
CA LYS A 195 16.24 -5.28 14.01
C LYS A 195 15.36 -5.56 12.80
N LEU A 196 15.40 -6.79 12.30
CA LEU A 196 14.66 -7.19 11.11
C LEU A 196 13.86 -8.47 11.34
N LEU A 197 12.70 -8.58 10.69
CA LEU A 197 11.90 -9.79 10.67
C LEU A 197 12.22 -10.57 9.38
N PRO A 198 12.82 -11.76 9.44
CA PRO A 198 13.01 -12.59 8.25
C PRO A 198 11.67 -13.04 7.70
N ILE A 199 11.45 -12.85 6.39
CA ILE A 199 10.18 -13.25 5.75
C ILE A 199 9.97 -14.77 5.84
N LYS A 200 11.07 -15.54 5.82
CA LYS A 200 11.06 -16.99 5.99
C LYS A 200 10.54 -17.46 7.35
N ASP A 201 10.61 -16.61 8.38
CA ASP A 201 10.07 -16.94 9.71
C ASP A 201 8.53 -16.78 9.72
N ILE A 202 7.94 -16.22 8.64
CA ILE A 202 6.49 -16.05 8.43
C ILE A 202 5.99 -17.11 7.45
N ILE A 203 6.67 -17.26 6.30
CA ILE A 203 6.34 -18.26 5.29
C ILE A 203 7.57 -18.65 4.46
N GLU A 204 7.68 -19.94 4.14
CA GLU A 204 8.68 -20.44 3.20
C GLU A 204 8.30 -20.14 1.74
N TYR A 205 9.28 -19.73 0.94
CA TYR A 205 9.07 -19.47 -0.48
C TYR A 205 10.37 -19.66 -1.28
N LYS A 206 10.21 -20.08 -2.54
CA LYS A 206 11.32 -20.13 -3.50
C LYS A 206 11.47 -18.80 -4.22
N ARG A 207 10.36 -18.22 -4.64
CA ARG A 207 10.27 -16.93 -5.31
C ARG A 207 9.15 -16.10 -4.71
N ALA A 208 9.35 -14.79 -4.63
CA ALA A 208 8.28 -13.85 -4.32
C ALA A 208 8.36 -12.60 -5.20
N LEU A 209 7.24 -11.90 -5.34
CA LEU A 209 7.16 -10.58 -5.97
C LEU A 209 6.80 -9.54 -4.90
N ILE A 210 7.66 -8.54 -4.74
CA ILE A 210 7.42 -7.41 -3.84
C ILE A 210 6.77 -6.28 -4.64
N MET A 211 5.66 -5.74 -4.13
CA MET A 211 4.99 -4.55 -4.65
C MET A 211 5.05 -3.41 -3.62
N ASN A 212 5.28 -2.17 -4.06
CA ASN A 212 5.34 -1.01 -3.17
C ASN A 212 4.34 0.09 -3.52
N SER A 213 4.20 1.06 -2.62
CA SER A 213 3.24 2.16 -2.75
C SER A 213 3.44 3.06 -3.96
N LYS A 214 4.62 3.03 -4.58
CA LYS A 214 4.97 3.80 -5.78
C LYS A 214 4.86 2.97 -7.06
N GLY A 215 4.16 1.84 -7.00
CA GLY A 215 3.95 0.99 -8.17
C GLY A 215 5.23 0.32 -8.69
N ASN A 216 6.25 0.19 -7.85
CA ASN A 216 7.45 -0.57 -8.16
C ASN A 216 7.22 -2.04 -7.84
N GLU A 217 7.78 -2.90 -8.68
CA GLU A 217 7.79 -4.34 -8.47
C GLU A 217 9.21 -4.90 -8.44
N LYS A 218 9.42 -5.98 -7.70
CA LYS A 218 10.70 -6.70 -7.72
C LYS A 218 10.54 -8.18 -7.38
N TYR A 219 11.00 -9.05 -8.26
CA TYR A 219 11.16 -10.47 -7.96
C TYR A 219 12.34 -10.71 -7.02
N ILE A 220 12.15 -11.61 -6.05
CA ILE A 220 13.17 -12.04 -5.10
C ILE A 220 13.21 -13.56 -5.03
N ASN A 221 14.42 -14.14 -5.02
CA ASN A 221 14.66 -15.58 -5.06
C ASN A 221 15.26 -16.16 -3.76
N SER A 222 15.32 -15.36 -2.69
CA SER A 222 15.87 -15.80 -1.41
C SER A 222 15.28 -15.01 -0.23
N SER A 223 15.53 -15.52 0.97
CA SER A 223 15.04 -14.98 2.24
C SER A 223 15.54 -13.55 2.48
N GLY A 224 14.70 -12.56 2.22
CA GLY A 224 14.90 -11.19 2.65
C GLY A 224 14.22 -10.91 3.98
N TYR A 225 14.09 -9.63 4.30
CA TYR A 225 13.60 -9.18 5.60
C TYR A 225 12.59 -8.04 5.48
N LEU A 226 11.74 -7.93 6.50
CA LEU A 226 10.91 -6.76 6.77
C LEU A 226 11.59 -5.86 7.80
N GLU A 227 11.66 -4.56 7.48
CA GLU A 227 12.19 -3.52 8.34
C GLU A 227 11.12 -2.47 8.64
N LEU A 228 10.78 -2.33 9.92
CA LEU A 228 9.99 -1.19 10.38
C LEU A 228 10.90 0.05 10.49
N LYS A 229 10.63 1.08 9.68
CA LYS A 229 11.31 2.38 9.76
C LYS A 229 10.28 3.48 9.94
N GLY A 230 10.27 4.10 11.12
CA GLY A 230 9.16 4.97 11.51
C GLY A 230 7.87 4.16 11.53
N ASN A 231 6.86 4.61 10.78
CA ASN A 231 5.60 3.90 10.60
C ASN A 231 5.45 3.21 9.23
N THR A 232 6.58 2.97 8.55
CA THR A 232 6.61 2.33 7.22
C THR A 232 7.33 0.99 7.26
N ILE A 233 6.78 0.01 6.56
CA ILE A 233 7.41 -1.31 6.41
C ILE A 233 8.17 -1.32 5.09
N ASN A 234 9.43 -1.73 5.16
CA ASN A 234 10.31 -1.81 4.00
C ASN A 234 10.80 -3.25 3.81
N TYR A 235 11.05 -3.63 2.56
CA TYR A 235 11.81 -4.82 2.26
C TYR A 235 13.31 -4.52 2.28
N VAL A 236 14.10 -5.43 2.84
CA VAL A 236 15.57 -5.39 2.83
C VAL A 236 16.10 -6.74 2.35
N SER A 237 16.98 -6.73 1.36
CA SER A 237 17.64 -7.94 0.84
C SER A 237 18.53 -8.63 1.89
N LYS A 238 18.82 -9.93 1.69
CA LYS A 238 19.67 -10.73 2.58
C LYS A 238 21.04 -10.06 2.88
N GLY A 239 21.66 -9.49 1.85
CA GLY A 239 22.95 -8.79 1.96
C GLY A 239 22.86 -7.36 2.49
N LEU A 240 21.67 -6.90 2.87
CA LEU A 240 21.38 -5.57 3.42
C LEU A 240 21.68 -4.38 2.49
N LYS A 241 22.07 -4.63 1.23
CA LYS A 241 22.43 -3.61 0.24
C LYS A 241 21.21 -2.99 -0.41
N GLU A 242 20.26 -3.84 -0.82
CA GLU A 242 19.06 -3.39 -1.52
C GLU A 242 17.89 -3.21 -0.55
N LYS A 243 17.13 -2.13 -0.79
CA LYS A 243 15.96 -1.77 0.00
C LYS A 243 14.82 -1.30 -0.91
N ILE A 244 13.62 -1.83 -0.69
CA ILE A 244 12.39 -1.32 -1.30
C ILE A 244 11.57 -0.68 -0.19
N LYS A 245 11.29 0.61 -0.35
CA LYS A 245 10.57 1.39 0.66
C LYS A 245 9.07 1.25 0.51
N ASP A 246 8.38 1.31 1.64
CA ASP A 246 6.92 1.36 1.75
C ASP A 246 6.22 0.29 0.90
N ILE A 247 6.57 -0.97 1.21
CA ILE A 247 5.98 -2.11 0.53
C ILE A 247 4.51 -2.26 0.92
N ARG A 248 3.71 -2.79 0.00
CA ARG A 248 2.26 -3.00 0.17
C ARG A 248 1.86 -4.45 0.03
N GLY A 249 2.66 -5.21 -0.72
CA GLY A 249 2.37 -6.60 -1.01
C GLY A 249 3.60 -7.47 -1.19
N ILE A 250 3.46 -8.73 -0.80
CA ILE A 250 4.39 -9.82 -1.10
C ILE A 250 3.59 -10.98 -1.67
N ILE A 251 3.79 -11.26 -2.95
CA ILE A 251 3.14 -12.39 -3.62
C ILE A 251 4.11 -13.56 -3.61
N ILE A 252 3.76 -14.64 -2.91
CA ILE A 252 4.53 -15.86 -2.77
C ILE A 252 4.28 -16.77 -3.97
N ASN A 253 5.36 -17.29 -4.55
CA ASN A 253 5.35 -18.13 -5.75
C ASN A 253 4.41 -17.58 -6.84
N PRO A 254 4.64 -16.32 -7.27
CA PRO A 254 3.76 -15.63 -8.22
C PRO A 254 3.72 -16.36 -9.56
N THR A 255 2.59 -16.29 -10.26
CA THR A 255 2.47 -16.70 -11.68
C THR A 255 3.36 -15.82 -12.57
N SER A 256 3.79 -16.35 -13.71
CA SER A 256 4.50 -15.56 -14.73
C SER A 256 3.54 -14.72 -15.57
N ASN A 257 2.25 -15.08 -15.64
CA ASN A 257 1.28 -14.36 -16.45
C ASN A 257 0.90 -13.04 -15.79
N ARG A 258 0.80 -11.97 -16.58
CA ARG A 258 0.46 -10.61 -16.15
C ARG A 258 -0.63 -10.06 -17.05
N ASN A 259 -1.47 -9.16 -16.55
CA ASN A 259 -2.38 -8.39 -17.42
C ASN A 259 -1.61 -7.52 -18.42
N MET A 260 -0.37 -7.12 -18.08
CA MET A 260 0.60 -6.48 -18.98
C MET A 260 0.95 -7.31 -20.22
N ASN A 261 0.69 -8.62 -20.22
CA ASN A 261 0.94 -9.46 -21.39
C ASN A 261 0.06 -9.04 -22.58
N LEU A 262 -1.08 -8.36 -22.34
CA LEU A 262 -1.95 -7.86 -23.40
C LEU A 262 -1.17 -7.00 -24.40
N TYR A 263 -0.30 -6.10 -23.92
CA TYR A 263 0.56 -5.30 -24.79
C TYR A 263 1.42 -6.16 -25.73
N TYR A 264 2.13 -7.14 -25.16
CA TYR A 264 3.10 -7.94 -25.90
C TYR A 264 2.43 -8.93 -26.85
N ASP A 265 1.34 -9.56 -26.40
CA ASP A 265 0.56 -10.50 -27.21
C ASP A 265 -0.14 -9.76 -28.36
N THR A 266 -0.77 -8.60 -28.10
CA THR A 266 -1.35 -7.77 -29.17
C THR A 266 -0.27 -7.35 -30.16
N TYR A 267 0.87 -6.83 -29.70
CA TYR A 267 1.95 -6.40 -30.59
C TYR A 267 2.45 -7.56 -31.46
N HIS A 268 2.65 -8.74 -30.87
CA HIS A 268 3.06 -9.94 -31.59
C HIS A 268 2.11 -10.29 -32.74
N TYR A 269 0.81 -10.37 -32.47
CA TYR A 269 -0.16 -10.74 -33.51
C TYR A 269 -0.30 -9.67 -34.59
N ILE A 270 -0.38 -8.39 -34.19
CA ILE A 270 -0.47 -7.28 -35.14
C ILE A 270 0.78 -7.22 -36.03
N GLU A 271 1.98 -7.46 -35.50
CA GLU A 271 3.21 -7.50 -36.30
C GLU A 271 3.22 -8.66 -37.33
N ASN A 272 2.45 -9.72 -37.08
CA ASN A 272 2.31 -10.89 -37.96
C ASN A 272 1.03 -10.86 -38.83
N ASP A 273 0.47 -9.66 -39.06
CA ASP A 273 -0.74 -9.46 -39.88
C ASP A 273 -2.00 -10.18 -39.36
N GLU A 274 -2.03 -10.53 -38.07
CA GLU A 274 -3.20 -11.05 -37.40
C GLU A 274 -3.93 -9.92 -36.67
N LYS A 275 -5.23 -9.77 -36.95
CA LYS A 275 -6.08 -8.79 -36.25
C LYS A 275 -6.32 -9.19 -34.81
N VAL A 276 -6.41 -8.22 -33.91
CA VAL A 276 -6.60 -8.46 -32.48
C VAL A 276 -7.85 -7.76 -31.95
N LEU A 277 -8.69 -8.51 -31.25
CA LEU A 277 -9.76 -8.00 -30.41
C LEU A 277 -9.35 -8.15 -28.94
N ALA A 278 -9.15 -7.04 -28.25
CA ALA A 278 -8.92 -7.00 -26.81
C ALA A 278 -10.23 -6.71 -26.07
N ILE A 279 -10.73 -7.67 -25.30
CA ILE A 279 -11.91 -7.50 -24.44
C ILE A 279 -11.43 -7.26 -23.01
N PHE A 280 -11.63 -6.04 -22.54
CA PHE A 280 -11.33 -5.60 -21.19
C PHE A 280 -12.61 -5.62 -20.35
N LEU A 281 -12.69 -6.57 -19.42
CA LEU A 281 -13.80 -6.74 -18.46
C LEU A 281 -13.42 -6.08 -17.12
N ASP A 282 -13.80 -4.82 -16.89
CA ASP A 282 -13.44 -4.05 -15.68
C ASP A 282 -13.86 -4.78 -14.40
N GLY A 283 -12.92 -4.88 -13.45
CA GLY A 283 -13.17 -5.51 -12.15
C GLY A 283 -13.42 -7.02 -12.14
N PHE A 284 -13.33 -7.73 -13.28
CA PHE A 284 -13.56 -9.18 -13.36
C PHE A 284 -12.36 -10.00 -12.84
N GLY A 285 -12.35 -10.28 -11.54
CA GLY A 285 -11.31 -11.04 -10.85
C GLY A 285 -11.34 -12.54 -11.11
N TYR A 286 -10.20 -13.23 -10.92
CA TYR A 286 -10.09 -14.68 -11.13
C TYR A 286 -11.01 -15.47 -10.19
N LYS A 287 -11.28 -14.96 -8.98
CA LYS A 287 -12.22 -15.58 -8.04
C LYS A 287 -13.67 -15.50 -8.53
N GLN A 288 -14.04 -14.40 -9.21
CA GLN A 288 -15.34 -14.29 -9.85
C GLN A 288 -15.43 -15.25 -11.04
N TYR A 289 -14.36 -15.38 -11.84
CA TYR A 289 -14.30 -16.39 -12.91
C TYR A 289 -14.52 -17.82 -12.36
N GLU A 290 -13.76 -18.23 -11.33
CA GLU A 290 -13.90 -19.56 -10.72
C GLU A 290 -15.34 -19.80 -10.24
N TYR A 291 -15.91 -18.84 -9.52
CA TYR A 291 -17.27 -18.95 -9.00
C TYR A 291 -18.31 -18.99 -10.12
N ALA A 292 -18.19 -18.11 -11.13
CA ALA A 292 -19.11 -18.02 -12.24
C ALA A 292 -19.10 -19.31 -13.09
N ALA A 293 -17.91 -19.89 -13.33
CA ALA A 293 -17.76 -21.16 -14.06
C ALA A 293 -18.45 -22.31 -13.30
N LEU A 294 -18.16 -22.44 -12.01
CA LEU A 294 -18.72 -23.51 -11.17
C LEU A 294 -20.24 -23.45 -11.06
N ASN A 295 -20.83 -22.24 -11.14
CA ASN A 295 -22.27 -22.01 -11.00
C ASN A 295 -22.99 -21.77 -12.34
N GLY A 296 -22.32 -22.01 -13.49
CA GLY A 296 -22.96 -21.95 -14.81
C GLY A 296 -23.32 -20.54 -15.31
N TYR A 297 -22.71 -19.49 -14.77
CA TYR A 297 -22.92 -18.11 -15.23
C TYR A 297 -22.12 -17.77 -16.49
N ILE A 298 -21.04 -18.49 -16.78
CA ILE A 298 -20.17 -18.26 -17.94
C ILE A 298 -20.03 -19.50 -18.83
N PRO A 299 -21.13 -20.05 -19.38
CA PRO A 299 -21.09 -21.27 -20.18
C PRO A 299 -20.21 -21.17 -21.43
N PHE A 300 -19.95 -19.97 -21.98
CA PHE A 300 -19.00 -19.80 -23.07
C PHE A 300 -17.56 -19.64 -22.60
N MET A 301 -17.25 -18.65 -21.76
CA MET A 301 -15.87 -18.39 -21.32
C MET A 301 -15.25 -19.55 -20.54
N SER A 302 -16.05 -20.39 -19.88
CA SER A 302 -15.57 -21.61 -19.20
C SER A 302 -15.07 -22.71 -20.15
N THR A 303 -15.40 -22.64 -21.45
CA THR A 303 -14.92 -23.59 -22.46
C THR A 303 -13.53 -23.23 -23.02
N LEU A 304 -13.02 -22.03 -22.70
CA LEU A 304 -11.78 -21.50 -23.23
C LEU A 304 -10.60 -21.84 -22.31
N GLU A 305 -9.39 -21.91 -22.88
CA GLU A 305 -8.17 -22.07 -22.08
C GLU A 305 -7.91 -20.80 -21.27
N ILE A 306 -7.87 -20.94 -19.95
CA ILE A 306 -7.73 -19.84 -19.00
C ILE A 306 -6.37 -19.88 -18.30
N LYS A 307 -5.70 -18.72 -18.26
CA LYS A 307 -4.51 -18.50 -17.44
C LYS A 307 -4.84 -17.56 -16.29
N LYS A 308 -4.35 -17.87 -15.09
CA LYS A 308 -4.35 -16.95 -13.95
C LYS A 308 -3.22 -15.94 -14.14
N ALA A 309 -3.55 -14.67 -14.26
CA ALA A 309 -2.61 -13.56 -14.41
C ALA A 309 -2.64 -12.62 -13.20
N MET A 310 -1.57 -11.86 -12.99
CA MET A 310 -1.50 -10.82 -11.96
C MET A 310 -1.62 -9.42 -12.57
N SER A 311 -2.43 -8.60 -11.91
CA SER A 311 -2.45 -7.15 -12.03
C SER A 311 -1.20 -6.51 -11.39
N VAL A 312 -1.22 -5.19 -11.26
CA VAL A 312 -0.20 -4.32 -10.69
C VAL A 312 -0.73 -3.64 -9.42
N TYR A 313 0.17 -3.07 -8.61
CA TYR A 313 -0.24 -2.20 -7.51
C TYR A 313 -0.26 -0.72 -7.93
N LYS A 314 -1.32 0.05 -7.68
CA LYS A 314 -2.58 -0.33 -6.98
C LYS A 314 -3.56 -1.00 -7.97
N PRO A 315 -4.26 -2.10 -7.62
CA PRO A 315 -5.20 -2.75 -8.53
C PRO A 315 -6.51 -1.94 -8.65
N VAL A 316 -6.47 -0.94 -9.54
CA VAL A 316 -7.58 -0.02 -9.87
C VAL A 316 -7.55 0.30 -11.37
N THR A 317 -8.72 0.58 -11.96
CA THR A 317 -8.94 0.89 -13.38
C THR A 317 -7.78 1.59 -14.08
N ASN A 318 -7.43 2.82 -13.68
CA ASN A 318 -6.36 3.59 -14.34
C ASN A 318 -5.01 2.86 -14.37
N ALA A 319 -4.60 2.27 -13.23
CA ALA A 319 -3.27 1.66 -13.12
C ALA A 319 -3.21 0.31 -13.84
N GLY A 320 -4.27 -0.49 -13.73
CA GLY A 320 -4.39 -1.76 -14.43
C GLY A 320 -4.51 -1.57 -15.94
N PHE A 321 -5.37 -0.65 -16.39
CA PHE A 321 -5.52 -0.30 -17.81
C PHE A 321 -4.21 0.21 -18.40
N ALA A 322 -3.52 1.15 -17.72
CA ALA A 322 -2.22 1.65 -18.16
C ALA A 322 -1.18 0.52 -18.27
N ALA A 323 -1.18 -0.42 -17.32
CA ALA A 323 -0.27 -1.56 -17.37
C ALA A 323 -0.58 -2.49 -18.56
N MET A 324 -1.86 -2.75 -18.84
CA MET A 324 -2.31 -3.56 -19.97
C MET A 324 -1.85 -2.98 -21.31
N ILE A 325 -2.06 -1.67 -21.53
CA ILE A 325 -1.77 -1.04 -22.83
C ILE A 325 -0.33 -0.57 -23.00
N THR A 326 0.51 -0.61 -21.97
CA THR A 326 1.94 -0.25 -22.08
C THR A 326 2.87 -1.44 -21.88
N GLY A 327 2.38 -2.54 -21.29
CA GLY A 327 3.21 -3.67 -20.90
C GLY A 327 4.22 -3.35 -19.78
N LYS A 328 4.03 -2.21 -19.08
CA LYS A 328 4.95 -1.68 -18.05
C LYS A 328 4.24 -1.49 -16.71
N ILE A 329 5.01 -1.63 -15.63
CA ILE A 329 4.51 -1.40 -14.26
C ILE A 329 4.23 0.10 -14.01
N PRO A 330 3.38 0.46 -13.02
CA PRO A 330 2.99 1.84 -12.77
C PRO A 330 4.15 2.83 -12.51
N LYS A 331 5.25 2.38 -11.90
CA LYS A 331 6.45 3.21 -11.74
C LYS A 331 7.04 3.68 -13.07
N GLU A 332 6.96 2.84 -14.09
CA GLU A 332 7.53 3.07 -15.42
C GLU A 332 6.52 3.79 -16.32
N ASN A 333 5.26 3.32 -16.37
CA ASN A 333 4.23 3.93 -17.21
C ASN A 333 3.70 5.27 -16.66
N GLY A 334 3.89 5.55 -15.37
CA GLY A 334 3.53 6.82 -14.72
C GLY A 334 2.15 6.89 -14.08
N VAL A 335 1.30 5.87 -14.23
CA VAL A 335 -0.09 5.87 -13.74
C VAL A 335 -0.23 5.02 -12.48
N LEU A 336 -0.10 5.67 -11.31
CA LEU A 336 -0.01 4.96 -10.03
C LEU A 336 -1.36 4.54 -9.43
N ASN A 337 -2.43 5.29 -9.71
CA ASN A 337 -3.78 5.08 -9.21
C ASN A 337 -4.78 5.95 -10.01
N ARG A 338 -6.05 5.99 -9.58
CA ARG A 338 -7.16 6.73 -10.22
C ARG A 338 -6.92 8.24 -10.41
N SER A 339 -5.99 8.87 -9.69
CA SER A 339 -5.66 10.29 -9.86
C SER A 339 -4.72 10.58 -11.02
N TYR A 340 -4.26 9.56 -11.75
CA TYR A 340 -3.31 9.68 -12.86
C TYR A 340 -3.97 9.24 -14.16
N ARG A 341 -3.80 10.04 -15.22
CA ARG A 341 -4.28 9.73 -16.58
C ARG A 341 -3.20 9.78 -17.64
N LYS A 342 -2.16 10.59 -17.41
CA LYS A 342 -1.05 10.80 -18.32
C LYS A 342 -0.02 9.67 -18.25
N LEU A 343 0.26 9.07 -19.41
CA LEU A 343 1.27 8.04 -19.59
C LEU A 343 2.65 8.66 -19.87
N LYS A 344 3.72 7.96 -19.48
CA LYS A 344 5.13 8.34 -19.70
C LYS A 344 5.82 7.56 -20.81
N VAL A 345 5.14 6.54 -21.34
CA VAL A 345 5.66 5.60 -22.33
C VAL A 345 4.58 5.34 -23.38
N ASP A 346 5.03 4.95 -24.57
CA ASP A 346 4.16 4.53 -25.66
C ASP A 346 3.22 3.40 -25.25
N THR A 347 2.00 3.45 -25.77
CA THR A 347 0.97 2.43 -25.68
C THR A 347 1.03 1.45 -26.85
N ILE A 348 0.22 0.39 -26.80
CA ILE A 348 0.01 -0.51 -27.93
C ILE A 348 -0.60 0.23 -29.12
N PHE A 349 -1.43 1.25 -28.90
CA PHE A 349 -2.01 2.06 -29.99
C PHE A 349 -0.93 2.83 -30.76
N ASP A 350 0.08 3.36 -30.06
CA ASP A 350 1.25 3.99 -30.70
C ASP A 350 2.06 3.00 -31.54
N LYS A 351 2.08 1.71 -31.15
CA LYS A 351 2.76 0.67 -31.92
C LYS A 351 1.97 0.25 -33.15
N VAL A 352 0.65 0.10 -33.01
CA VAL A 352 -0.26 -0.21 -34.12
C VAL A 352 -0.17 0.89 -35.19
N ASP A 353 -0.22 2.16 -34.79
CA ASP A 353 -0.07 3.31 -35.69
C ASP A 353 1.30 3.32 -36.41
N LYS A 354 2.39 3.04 -35.70
CA LYS A 354 3.74 2.93 -36.29
C LYS A 354 3.88 1.81 -37.32
N LEU A 355 3.03 0.79 -37.28
CA LEU A 355 2.95 -0.28 -38.28
C LEU A 355 2.05 0.09 -39.46
N GLY A 356 1.48 1.29 -39.48
CA GLY A 356 0.53 1.74 -40.52
C GLY A 356 -0.85 1.07 -40.41
N LYS A 357 -1.22 0.60 -39.21
CA LYS A 357 -2.45 -0.16 -38.94
C LYS A 357 -3.44 0.65 -38.12
N GLU A 358 -4.72 0.28 -38.18
CA GLU A 358 -5.79 0.98 -37.46
C GLU A 358 -6.02 0.38 -36.06
N GLY A 359 -5.94 1.24 -35.03
CA GLY A 359 -6.31 0.92 -33.66
C GLY A 359 -7.53 1.71 -33.20
N ILE A 360 -8.53 1.01 -32.64
CA ILE A 360 -9.75 1.61 -32.08
C ILE A 360 -9.90 1.23 -30.62
N LEU A 361 -10.20 2.22 -29.78
CA LEU A 361 -10.62 2.04 -28.39
C LEU A 361 -12.09 2.44 -28.25
N ILE A 362 -12.92 1.53 -27.74
CA ILE A 362 -14.31 1.79 -27.37
C ILE A 362 -14.41 1.77 -25.84
N GLU A 363 -14.99 2.84 -25.30
CA GLU A 363 -15.06 3.13 -23.87
C GLU A 363 -16.49 3.56 -23.49
N GLY A 364 -16.78 3.67 -22.19
CA GLY A 364 -17.98 4.33 -21.67
C GLY A 364 -18.02 5.84 -21.93
N ASP A 365 -18.64 6.59 -21.02
CA ASP A 365 -18.96 8.01 -21.18
C ASP A 365 -17.76 8.94 -20.92
N ILE A 366 -16.69 8.41 -20.33
CA ILE A 366 -15.50 9.17 -19.96
C ILE A 366 -14.21 8.54 -20.49
N LYS A 367 -13.27 9.42 -20.88
CA LYS A 367 -11.89 9.02 -21.17
C LYS A 367 -11.12 8.73 -19.88
N ILE A 368 -10.66 7.48 -19.71
CA ILE A 368 -9.93 7.04 -18.51
C ILE A 368 -8.45 7.44 -18.54
N LEU A 369 -7.77 7.30 -19.68
CA LEU A 369 -6.34 7.61 -19.87
C LEU A 369 -6.11 8.54 -21.06
N ASP A 370 -5.01 9.30 -21.00
CA ASP A 370 -4.56 10.16 -22.09
C ASP A 370 -3.71 9.35 -23.08
N THR A 371 -4.38 8.64 -23.99
CA THR A 371 -3.78 7.88 -25.11
C THR A 371 -3.56 8.76 -26.34
N SER A 372 -2.76 8.28 -27.30
CA SER A 372 -2.52 8.96 -28.59
C SER A 372 -3.73 8.92 -29.53
N ILE A 373 -4.59 7.92 -29.40
CA ILE A 373 -5.89 7.86 -30.07
C ILE A 373 -6.99 8.43 -29.18
N GLU A 374 -8.06 8.95 -29.80
CA GLU A 374 -9.27 9.32 -29.08
C GLU A 374 -10.24 8.13 -29.00
N PRO A 375 -10.74 7.78 -27.79
CA PRO A 375 -11.70 6.70 -27.64
C PRO A 375 -13.05 7.08 -28.25
N LYS A 376 -13.75 6.07 -28.79
CA LYS A 376 -15.16 6.18 -29.15
C LYS A 376 -16.00 6.01 -27.88
N LEU A 377 -16.44 7.14 -27.32
CA LEU A 377 -17.23 7.19 -26.09
C LEU A 377 -18.69 6.83 -26.32
N ASN A 378 -19.32 6.20 -25.33
CA ASN A 378 -20.71 5.78 -25.35
C ASN A 378 -21.44 6.28 -24.11
N ILE A 379 -22.74 6.52 -24.24
CA ILE A 379 -23.64 6.89 -23.14
C ILE A 379 -24.82 5.93 -23.13
N ASP A 380 -25.50 5.81 -21.99
CA ASP A 380 -26.74 5.02 -21.87
C ASP A 380 -27.84 5.70 -22.71
N LEU A 381 -28.16 5.13 -23.88
CA LEU A 381 -29.11 5.71 -24.82
C LEU A 381 -30.55 5.25 -24.55
N ASN A 382 -30.70 4.11 -23.87
CA ASN A 382 -31.99 3.48 -23.63
C ASN A 382 -32.49 3.62 -22.17
N ASN A 383 -31.69 4.28 -21.31
CA ASN A 383 -31.92 4.50 -19.88
C ASN A 383 -32.06 3.19 -19.08
N ASN A 384 -31.35 2.12 -19.47
CA ASN A 384 -31.35 0.84 -18.74
C ASN A 384 -30.37 0.83 -17.55
N SER A 385 -29.70 1.96 -17.27
CA SER A 385 -28.69 2.15 -16.23
C SER A 385 -27.35 1.41 -16.45
N THR A 386 -27.08 0.99 -17.68
CA THR A 386 -25.79 0.46 -18.14
C THR A 386 -25.41 1.08 -19.49
N ILE A 387 -24.11 1.01 -19.85
CA ILE A 387 -23.56 1.52 -21.12
C ILE A 387 -22.98 0.36 -21.96
N ASP A 388 -22.84 -0.83 -21.35
CA ASP A 388 -22.15 -1.95 -21.97
C ASP A 388 -22.87 -2.50 -23.20
N ASP A 389 -24.20 -2.36 -23.31
CA ASP A 389 -24.91 -2.73 -24.53
C ASP A 389 -24.64 -1.76 -25.68
N GLU A 390 -24.48 -0.47 -25.43
CA GLU A 390 -24.01 0.49 -26.44
C GLU A 390 -22.58 0.20 -26.88
N ILE A 391 -21.68 -0.10 -25.93
CA ILE A 391 -20.29 -0.50 -26.21
C ILE A 391 -20.27 -1.76 -27.08
N TYR A 392 -21.04 -2.78 -26.71
CA TYR A 392 -21.18 -4.02 -27.50
C TYR A 392 -21.74 -3.74 -28.90
N ASN A 393 -22.79 -2.94 -29.02
CA ASN A 393 -23.41 -2.61 -30.29
C ASN A 393 -22.47 -1.82 -31.21
N LEU A 394 -21.67 -0.91 -30.68
CA LEU A 394 -20.65 -0.19 -31.44
C LEU A 394 -19.52 -1.14 -31.87
N ALA A 395 -19.05 -2.01 -30.97
CA ALA A 395 -18.05 -3.02 -31.30
C ALA A 395 -18.50 -3.88 -32.49
N MET A 396 -19.73 -4.38 -32.47
CA MET A 396 -20.29 -5.17 -33.58
C MET A 396 -20.38 -4.41 -34.92
N LYS A 397 -20.45 -3.07 -34.89
CA LYS A 397 -20.37 -2.23 -36.10
C LYS A 397 -18.94 -2.08 -36.57
N GLU A 398 -17.98 -1.89 -35.66
CA GLU A 398 -16.55 -1.71 -35.97
C GLU A 398 -15.91 -3.01 -36.48
N ILE A 399 -16.31 -4.17 -35.97
CA ILE A 399 -15.86 -5.49 -36.47
C ILE A 399 -16.12 -5.64 -37.98
N LYS A 400 -17.18 -5.03 -38.51
CA LYS A 400 -17.51 -5.07 -39.96
C LYS A 400 -16.62 -4.16 -40.82
N LYS A 401 -15.80 -3.30 -40.23
CA LYS A 401 -14.98 -2.28 -40.92
C LYS A 401 -13.53 -2.70 -41.16
N ASN A 402 -13.18 -3.98 -40.93
CA ASN A 402 -11.84 -4.53 -41.17
C ASN A 402 -10.72 -3.90 -40.31
N THR A 403 -11.03 -3.45 -39.10
CA THR A 403 -10.05 -2.87 -38.16
C THR A 403 -8.98 -3.87 -37.72
N ASP A 404 -7.71 -3.45 -37.65
CA ASP A 404 -6.59 -4.30 -37.25
C ASP A 404 -6.57 -4.59 -35.75
N PHE A 405 -6.76 -3.56 -34.93
CA PHE A 405 -6.82 -3.68 -33.47
C PHE A 405 -8.06 -2.99 -32.90
N LEU A 406 -8.93 -3.75 -32.24
CA LEU A 406 -10.10 -3.24 -31.54
C LEU A 406 -9.98 -3.57 -30.04
N MET A 407 -10.03 -2.56 -29.18
CA MET A 407 -10.09 -2.74 -27.73
C MET A 407 -11.42 -2.22 -27.20
N LEU A 408 -12.10 -3.04 -26.39
CA LEU A 408 -13.40 -2.76 -25.79
C LEU A 408 -13.26 -2.76 -24.27
N HIS A 409 -13.70 -1.70 -23.60
CA HIS A 409 -13.73 -1.62 -22.15
C HIS A 409 -15.16 -1.69 -21.63
N PHE A 410 -15.55 -2.84 -21.07
CA PHE A 410 -16.84 -3.03 -20.41
C PHE A 410 -16.74 -2.70 -18.91
N HIS A 411 -17.72 -1.99 -18.36
CA HIS A 411 -17.68 -1.46 -16.99
C HIS A 411 -18.69 -2.11 -16.03
N GLY A 412 -19.69 -2.82 -16.56
CA GLY A 412 -20.85 -3.27 -15.80
C GLY A 412 -20.56 -4.30 -14.72
N ILE A 413 -19.50 -5.10 -14.87
CA ILE A 413 -19.08 -6.04 -13.81
C ILE A 413 -18.59 -5.26 -12.58
N ASP A 414 -17.67 -4.30 -12.77
CA ASP A 414 -17.16 -3.44 -11.68
C ASP A 414 -18.27 -2.57 -11.07
N ASN A 415 -19.08 -1.91 -11.92
CA ASN A 415 -20.15 -1.02 -11.48
C ASN A 415 -21.19 -1.73 -10.60
N ILE A 416 -21.63 -2.94 -10.98
CA ILE A 416 -22.58 -3.73 -10.20
C ILE A 416 -21.90 -4.36 -8.98
N GLY A 417 -20.65 -4.80 -9.13
CA GLY A 417 -19.82 -5.33 -8.06
C GLY A 417 -19.64 -4.33 -6.91
N HIS A 418 -19.36 -3.07 -7.21
CA HIS A 418 -19.25 -2.02 -6.21
C HIS A 418 -20.55 -1.81 -5.42
N LYS A 419 -21.71 -1.89 -6.11
CA LYS A 419 -23.03 -1.69 -5.48
C LYS A 419 -23.48 -2.87 -4.62
N THR A 420 -23.19 -4.10 -5.06
CA THR A 420 -23.85 -5.31 -4.52
C THR A 420 -22.91 -6.36 -3.96
N GLY A 421 -21.61 -6.28 -4.28
CA GLY A 421 -20.56 -7.20 -3.86
C GLY A 421 -20.10 -8.11 -5.00
N HIS A 422 -18.81 -8.44 -5.00
CA HIS A 422 -18.16 -9.15 -6.12
C HIS A 422 -18.77 -10.53 -6.47
N LEU A 423 -19.39 -11.22 -5.50
CA LEU A 423 -20.04 -12.53 -5.67
C LEU A 423 -21.56 -12.48 -5.48
N SER A 424 -22.17 -11.29 -5.47
CA SER A 424 -23.63 -11.15 -5.40
C SER A 424 -24.30 -11.79 -6.61
N LYS A 425 -25.59 -12.11 -6.48
CA LYS A 425 -26.37 -12.63 -7.62
C LYS A 425 -26.39 -11.62 -8.76
N GLU A 426 -26.55 -10.34 -8.45
CA GLU A 426 -26.57 -9.23 -9.41
C GLU A 426 -25.26 -9.13 -10.20
N THR A 427 -24.11 -9.24 -9.51
CA THR A 427 -22.81 -9.26 -10.18
C THR A 427 -22.66 -10.50 -11.06
N MET A 428 -23.16 -11.67 -10.63
CA MET A 428 -23.12 -12.88 -11.46
C MET A 428 -24.02 -12.80 -12.70
N GLU A 429 -25.21 -12.20 -12.60
CA GLU A 429 -26.06 -11.94 -13.76
C GLU A 429 -25.41 -10.93 -14.72
N SER A 430 -24.71 -9.90 -14.19
CA SER A 430 -23.89 -9.00 -15.01
C SER A 430 -22.82 -9.78 -15.77
N ILE A 431 -22.05 -10.64 -15.09
CA ILE A 431 -21.03 -11.50 -15.71
C ILE A 431 -21.65 -12.41 -16.80
N LYS A 432 -22.85 -12.95 -16.57
CA LYS A 432 -23.56 -13.79 -17.55
C LYS A 432 -23.97 -13.02 -18.81
N ILE A 433 -24.39 -11.76 -18.67
CA ILE A 433 -24.65 -10.88 -19.83
C ILE A 433 -23.34 -10.69 -20.63
N HIS A 434 -22.23 -10.45 -19.93
CA HIS A 434 -20.91 -10.28 -20.55
C HIS A 434 -20.41 -11.57 -21.23
N ASP A 435 -20.74 -12.76 -20.70
CA ASP A 435 -20.44 -14.04 -21.35
C ASP A 435 -21.08 -14.13 -22.74
N GLU A 436 -22.34 -13.71 -22.88
CA GLU A 436 -23.03 -13.68 -24.17
C GLU A 436 -22.48 -12.60 -25.11
N TYR A 437 -22.10 -11.42 -24.60
CA TYR A 437 -21.38 -10.42 -25.41
C TYR A 437 -20.05 -10.98 -25.93
N VAL A 438 -19.24 -11.54 -25.03
CA VAL A 438 -17.95 -12.15 -25.36
C VAL A 438 -18.10 -13.25 -26.41
N LYS A 439 -19.07 -14.16 -26.24
CA LYS A 439 -19.39 -15.22 -27.20
C LYS A 439 -19.71 -14.68 -28.58
N ASN A 440 -20.56 -13.64 -28.66
CA ASN A 440 -20.93 -13.04 -29.93
C ASN A 440 -19.76 -12.30 -30.57
N LEU A 441 -18.97 -11.56 -29.79
CA LEU A 441 -17.78 -10.87 -30.27
C LEU A 441 -16.75 -11.86 -30.82
N VAL A 442 -16.43 -12.92 -30.08
CA VAL A 442 -15.50 -13.98 -30.51
C VAL A 442 -16.00 -14.66 -31.78
N LYS A 443 -17.30 -14.96 -31.89
CA LYS A 443 -17.89 -15.58 -33.08
C LYS A 443 -17.74 -14.73 -34.35
N ASN A 444 -17.74 -13.41 -34.22
CA ASN A 444 -17.74 -12.49 -35.35
C ASN A 444 -16.36 -11.86 -35.62
N TRP A 445 -15.35 -12.14 -34.80
CA TRP A 445 -14.00 -11.64 -35.01
C TRP A 445 -13.14 -12.61 -35.83
N GLU A 446 -12.58 -12.11 -36.93
CA GLU A 446 -11.62 -12.85 -37.75
C GLU A 446 -10.20 -12.47 -37.35
N GLY A 447 -9.67 -13.13 -36.33
CA GLY A 447 -8.33 -12.89 -35.78
C GLY A 447 -8.18 -13.46 -34.37
N LYS A 448 -7.23 -12.92 -33.61
CA LYS A 448 -7.01 -13.29 -32.21
C LYS A 448 -7.89 -12.50 -31.28
N VAL A 449 -8.42 -13.18 -30.25
CA VAL A 449 -9.14 -12.52 -29.16
C VAL A 449 -8.34 -12.67 -27.88
N ILE A 450 -8.05 -11.55 -27.22
CA ILE A 450 -7.40 -11.49 -25.92
C ILE A 450 -8.42 -10.96 -24.93
N MET A 451 -8.64 -11.67 -23.83
CA MET A 451 -9.58 -11.24 -22.78
C MET A 451 -8.89 -11.23 -21.43
N THR A 452 -9.02 -10.12 -20.71
CA THR A 452 -8.47 -9.97 -19.36
C THR A 452 -9.23 -8.91 -18.60
N SER A 453 -8.91 -8.81 -17.31
CA SER A 453 -9.27 -7.68 -16.48
C SER A 453 -8.03 -6.92 -16.00
N ASP A 454 -8.26 -5.73 -15.51
CA ASP A 454 -7.27 -4.81 -14.98
C ASP A 454 -7.10 -5.01 -13.46
N HIS A 455 -8.15 -5.41 -12.75
CA HIS A 455 -8.15 -5.88 -11.36
C HIS A 455 -9.33 -6.83 -11.10
N GLY A 456 -9.33 -7.47 -9.93
CA GLY A 456 -10.54 -8.08 -9.40
C GLY A 456 -11.17 -7.23 -8.29
N MET A 457 -12.03 -7.85 -7.50
CA MET A 457 -12.81 -7.17 -6.47
C MET A 457 -13.04 -8.09 -5.27
N HIS A 458 -13.19 -7.51 -4.09
CA HIS A 458 -13.57 -8.20 -2.87
C HIS A 458 -14.86 -7.63 -2.24
N THR A 459 -15.51 -8.45 -1.40
CA THR A 459 -16.65 -7.99 -0.59
C THR A 459 -16.20 -7.10 0.56
N VAL A 460 -16.94 -6.00 0.74
CA VAL A 460 -16.92 -5.17 1.95
C VAL A 460 -18.30 -5.21 2.60
N LYS A 461 -18.51 -4.47 3.70
CA LYS A 461 -19.79 -4.49 4.43
C LYS A 461 -20.98 -4.10 3.53
N GLU A 462 -20.77 -3.12 2.66
CA GLU A 462 -21.77 -2.59 1.73
C GLU A 462 -21.19 -2.70 0.32
N GLY A 463 -21.59 -3.75 -0.42
CA GLY A 463 -21.15 -3.98 -1.78
C GLY A 463 -19.74 -4.55 -1.92
N GLY A 464 -18.99 -4.03 -2.88
CA GLY A 464 -17.65 -4.49 -3.25
C GLY A 464 -16.65 -3.34 -3.32
N ASP A 465 -15.37 -3.65 -3.13
CA ASP A 465 -14.27 -2.71 -3.25
C ASP A 465 -13.04 -3.43 -3.80
N HIS A 466 -12.00 -2.67 -4.15
CA HIS A 466 -10.75 -3.21 -4.65
C HIS A 466 -9.57 -2.26 -4.33
N GLY A 467 -8.41 -2.49 -4.92
CA GLY A 467 -7.22 -1.66 -4.70
C GLY A 467 -6.32 -2.12 -3.55
N GLN A 468 -6.48 -3.35 -3.06
CA GLN A 468 -5.65 -3.95 -2.03
C GLN A 468 -4.76 -5.04 -2.62
N VAL A 469 -3.59 -5.30 -2.03
CA VAL A 469 -2.81 -6.50 -2.43
C VAL A 469 -3.45 -7.72 -1.78
N ARG A 470 -4.51 -8.24 -2.39
CA ARG A 470 -5.20 -9.46 -1.96
C ARG A 470 -5.51 -10.33 -3.16
N VAL A 471 -5.79 -11.60 -2.92
CA VAL A 471 -6.02 -12.59 -3.99
C VAL A 471 -7.13 -12.16 -4.93
N GLU A 472 -8.21 -11.64 -4.35
CA GLU A 472 -9.41 -11.23 -5.04
C GLU A 472 -9.18 -10.03 -5.96
N ASP A 473 -8.27 -9.12 -5.61
CA ASP A 473 -8.03 -7.87 -6.36
C ASP A 473 -6.89 -8.02 -7.38
N ILE A 474 -5.87 -8.84 -7.07
CA ILE A 474 -4.64 -8.93 -7.88
C ILE A 474 -4.76 -9.96 -8.99
N PHE A 475 -5.41 -11.10 -8.75
CA PHE A 475 -5.46 -12.17 -9.75
C PHE A 475 -6.67 -11.99 -10.65
N VAL A 476 -6.42 -11.98 -11.96
CA VAL A 476 -7.41 -11.77 -13.02
C VAL A 476 -7.34 -12.92 -14.02
N PRO A 477 -8.45 -13.22 -14.73
CA PRO A 477 -8.42 -14.15 -15.84
C PRO A 477 -7.64 -13.57 -17.02
N TYR A 478 -6.94 -14.42 -17.76
CA TYR A 478 -6.27 -14.08 -19.01
C TYR A 478 -6.48 -15.19 -20.02
N ILE A 479 -7.17 -14.88 -21.13
CA ILE A 479 -7.58 -15.83 -22.16
C ILE A 479 -7.05 -15.34 -23.51
N ILE A 480 -6.55 -16.25 -24.33
CA ILE A 480 -6.24 -16.02 -25.74
C ILE A 480 -7.00 -17.06 -26.55
N LYS A 481 -7.71 -16.62 -27.59
CA LYS A 481 -8.46 -17.48 -28.52
C LYS A 481 -8.00 -17.29 -29.96
#